data_AF-A0A418GPM4-F1
#
_entry.id   AF-A0A418GPM4-F1
#
_cell.length_a   1.000
_cell.length_b   1.000
_cell.length_c   1.000
_cell.angle_alpha   90.00
_cell.angle_beta   90.00
_cell.angle_gamma   90.00
#
_symmetry.space_group_name_H-M   'P 1'
#
loop_
_entity.id
_entity.type
_entity.pdbx_description
1 polymer ?
#
loop_
_entity_poly.entity_id
_entity_poly.type
_entity_poly.pdbx_seq_one_letter_code
_entity_poly.pdbx_strand_id
1 'polypeptide(L)'
;MTKPNHELSPALIVLMSIATGLAVASNYYAQPLLDTIARNFSLSASSAGFIVTAAQLGYAAGLLFLVPLGDMFERRRLIVSMTLLAAGGMLITASSQSLAMMI
;
A
#
# COMPACT_ATOMS: atom_id res chain seq x y z
N MET A 1 33.09 -15.08 -22.59
CA MET A 1 33.01 -14.49 -21.24
C MET A 1 31.54 -14.35 -20.87
N THR A 2 30.96 -15.39 -20.26
CA THR A 2 29.61 -15.35 -19.70
C THR A 2 29.67 -14.56 -18.39
N LYS A 3 29.00 -13.40 -18.34
CA LYS A 3 28.82 -12.65 -17.08
C LYS A 3 28.15 -13.60 -16.07
N PRO A 4 28.61 -13.69 -14.82
CA PRO A 4 27.87 -14.43 -13.81
C PRO A 4 26.52 -13.74 -13.64
N ASN A 5 25.44 -14.43 -14.03
CA ASN A 5 24.09 -13.99 -13.75
C ASN A 5 23.98 -13.91 -12.23
N HIS A 6 23.83 -12.70 -11.68
CA HIS A 6 23.42 -12.54 -10.28
C HIS A 6 21.96 -12.98 -10.20
N GLU A 7 21.74 -14.30 -10.15
CA GLU A 7 20.42 -14.85 -9.93
C GLU A 7 19.94 -14.41 -8.55
N LEU A 8 18.69 -13.94 -8.49
CA LEU A 8 18.08 -13.54 -7.23
C LEU A 8 18.05 -14.76 -6.31
N SER A 9 18.57 -14.61 -5.09
CA SER A 9 18.52 -15.68 -4.10
C SER A 9 17.08 -16.16 -3.88
N PRO A 10 16.82 -17.47 -3.75
CA PRO A 10 15.48 -17.98 -3.47
C PRO A 10 14.82 -17.32 -2.26
N ALA A 11 15.60 -16.99 -1.23
CA ALA A 11 15.12 -16.26 -0.05
C ALA A 11 14.62 -14.84 -0.39
N LEU A 12 15.30 -14.16 -1.31
CA LEU A 12 14.90 -12.82 -1.77
C LEU A 12 13.62 -12.89 -2.60
N ILE A 13 13.48 -13.93 -3.44
CA ILE A 13 12.25 -14.17 -4.19
C ILE A 13 11.06 -14.37 -3.24
N VAL A 14 11.21 -15.25 -2.24
CA VAL A 14 10.17 -15.50 -1.23
C VAL A 14 9.81 -14.22 -0.47
N LEU A 15 10.82 -13.44 -0.05
CA LEU A 15 10.61 -12.15 0.61
C LEU A 15 9.80 -11.20 -0.27
N MET A 16 10.16 -11.05 -1.55
CA MET A 16 9.45 -10.20 -2.48
C MET A 16 8.02 -10.68 -2.73
N SER A 17 7.80 -12.00 -2.90
CA SER A 17 6.47 -12.58 -3.07
C SER A 17 5.56 -12.30 -1.87
N ILE A 18 6.06 -12.49 -0.65
CA ILE A 18 5.33 -12.18 0.58
C ILE A 18 5.03 -10.68 0.66
N ALA A 19 6.04 -9.84 0.45
CA ALA A 19 5.87 -8.38 0.49
C ALA A 19 4.82 -7.90 -0.51
N THR A 20 4.85 -8.40 -1.75
CA THR A 20 3.83 -8.09 -2.76
C THR A 20 2.46 -8.58 -2.33
N GLY A 21 2.34 -9.80 -1.81
CA GLY A 21 1.07 -10.34 -1.31
C GLY A 21 0.47 -9.48 -0.19
N LEU A 22 1.28 -9.07 0.80
CA LEU A 22 0.83 -8.18 1.87
C LEU A 22 0.44 -6.80 1.35
N ALA A 23 1.23 -6.21 0.45
CA ALA A 23 0.93 -4.91 -0.13
C ALA A 23 -0.42 -4.94 -0.87
N VAL A 24 -0.64 -5.96 -1.71
CA VAL A 24 -1.91 -6.16 -2.40
C VAL A 24 -3.05 -6.35 -1.40
N ALA A 25 -2.93 -7.29 -0.45
CA ALA A 25 -3.97 -7.56 0.54
C ALA A 25 -4.37 -6.31 1.35
N SER A 26 -3.37 -5.53 1.80
CA SER A 26 -3.60 -4.30 2.56
C SER A 26 -4.42 -3.25 1.80
N ASN A 27 -4.27 -3.18 0.47
CA ASN A 27 -5.03 -2.27 -0.38
C ASN A 27 -6.51 -2.65 -0.47
N TYR A 28 -6.86 -3.91 -0.21
CA TYR A 28 -8.22 -4.42 -0.32
C TYR A 28 -8.91 -4.59 1.04
N TYR A 29 -8.20 -4.65 2.17
CA TYR A 29 -8.79 -4.90 3.50
C TYR A 29 -9.91 -3.93 3.91
N ALA A 30 -9.85 -2.68 3.46
CA ALA A 30 -10.90 -1.71 3.74
C ALA A 30 -12.26 -2.13 3.17
N GLN A 31 -12.31 -2.89 2.07
CA GLN A 31 -13.55 -3.31 1.42
C GLN A 31 -14.37 -4.32 2.26
N PRO A 32 -13.82 -5.48 2.67
CA PRO A 32 -14.56 -6.43 3.50
C PRO A 32 -14.81 -5.91 4.92
N LEU A 33 -13.95 -5.02 5.44
CA LEU A 33 -14.11 -4.45 6.77
C LEU A 33 -14.91 -3.14 6.78
N LEU A 34 -15.42 -2.69 5.61
CA LEU A 34 -16.01 -1.37 5.47
C LEU A 34 -17.18 -1.14 6.43
N ASP A 35 -18.04 -2.14 6.56
CA ASP A 35 -19.19 -2.09 7.46
C ASP A 35 -18.78 -2.08 8.94
N THR A 36 -17.71 -2.79 9.30
CA THR A 36 -17.14 -2.72 10.65
C THR A 36 -16.55 -1.35 10.95
N ILE A 37 -15.82 -0.76 10.00
CA ILE A 37 -15.25 0.59 10.12
C ILE A 37 -16.37 1.63 10.22
N ALA A 38 -17.40 1.52 9.38
CA ALA A 38 -18.55 2.41 9.38
C ALA A 38 -19.27 2.41 10.73
N ARG A 39 -19.48 1.24 11.33
CA ARG A 39 -20.08 1.11 12.66
C ARG A 39 -19.19 1.69 13.78
N ASN A 40 -17.88 1.47 13.71
CA ASN A 40 -16.94 2.00 14.70
C ASN A 40 -16.91 3.53 14.72
N PHE A 41 -16.91 4.15 13.54
CA PHE A 41 -16.87 5.62 13.40
C PHE A 41 -18.27 6.27 13.30
N SER A 42 -19.36 5.49 13.50
CA SER A 42 -20.75 5.97 13.37
C SER A 42 -21.03 6.71 12.04
N LEU A 43 -20.51 6.16 10.93
CA LEU A 43 -20.60 6.76 9.60
C LEU A 43 -21.87 6.33 8.85
N SER A 44 -22.36 7.20 7.98
CA SER A 44 -23.33 6.80 6.95
C SER A 44 -22.65 5.94 5.88
N ALA A 45 -23.44 5.16 5.14
CA ALA A 45 -22.94 4.32 4.04
C ALA A 45 -22.19 5.14 2.97
N SER A 46 -22.63 6.37 2.69
CA SER A 46 -21.96 7.27 1.75
C SER A 46 -20.57 7.71 2.24
N SER A 47 -20.46 8.06 3.53
CA SER A 47 -19.19 8.47 4.13
C SER A 47 -18.22 7.30 4.25
N ALA A 48 -18.73 6.10 4.53
CA ALA A 48 -17.91 4.89 4.50
C ALA A 48 -17.38 4.60 3.09
N GLY A 49 -18.22 4.71 2.05
CA GLY A 49 -17.80 4.54 0.65
C GLY A 49 -16.68 5.49 0.22
N PHE A 50 -16.57 6.66 0.86
CA PHE A 50 -15.49 7.60 0.61
C PHE A 50 -14.11 7.04 1.00
N ILE A 51 -14.03 6.14 2.00
CA ILE A 51 -12.77 5.49 2.42
C ILE A 51 -12.16 4.72 1.24
N VAL A 52 -12.96 3.87 0.59
CA VAL A 52 -12.49 3.07 -0.55
C VAL A 52 -12.18 3.97 -1.74
N THR A 53 -13.01 5.00 -1.98
CA THR A 53 -12.80 5.95 -3.08
C THR A 53 -11.49 6.71 -2.93
N ALA A 54 -11.22 7.23 -1.73
CA ALA A 54 -9.98 7.94 -1.42
C ALA A 54 -8.75 7.02 -1.55
N ALA A 55 -8.82 5.78 -1.08
CA ALA A 55 -7.76 4.79 -1.26
C ALA A 55 -7.46 4.52 -2.75
N GLN A 56 -8.49 4.37 -3.59
CA GLN A 56 -8.32 4.15 -5.03
C GLN A 56 -7.76 5.37 -5.76
N LEU A 57 -8.20 6.58 -5.38
CA LEU A 57 -7.63 7.82 -5.91
C LEU A 57 -6.16 7.99 -5.50
N GLY A 58 -5.83 7.71 -4.24
CA GLY A 58 -4.46 7.70 -3.74
C GLY A 58 -3.59 6.68 -4.46
N TYR A 59 -4.11 5.48 -4.73
CA TYR A 59 -3.43 4.46 -5.52
C TYR A 59 -3.20 4.92 -6.96
N ALA A 60 -4.21 5.49 -7.63
CA ALA A 60 -4.08 6.01 -8.99
C ALA A 60 -3.06 7.16 -9.08
N ALA A 61 -3.10 8.11 -8.13
CA ALA A 61 -2.10 9.17 -8.01
C ALA A 61 -0.71 8.57 -7.76
N GLY A 62 -0.61 7.58 -6.87
CA GLY A 62 0.61 6.82 -6.61
C GLY A 62 1.17 6.20 -7.88
N LEU A 63 0.35 5.52 -8.69
CA LEU A 63 0.81 4.99 -9.98
C LEU A 63 1.29 6.10 -10.92
N LEU A 64 0.52 7.17 -11.06
CA LEU A 64 0.86 8.29 -11.96
C LEU A 64 2.22 8.91 -11.62
N PHE A 65 2.53 9.10 -10.33
CA PHE A 65 3.77 9.74 -9.90
C PHE A 65 4.92 8.75 -9.66
N LEU A 66 4.64 7.57 -9.09
CA LEU A 66 5.67 6.63 -8.65
C LEU A 66 6.16 5.72 -9.78
N VAL A 67 5.35 5.44 -10.80
CA VAL A 67 5.79 4.63 -11.96
C VAL A 67 6.91 5.34 -12.73
N PRO A 68 6.79 6.63 -13.11
CA PRO A 68 7.89 7.36 -13.74
C PRO A 68 9.16 7.42 -12.86
N LEU A 69 8.99 7.56 -11.54
CA LEU A 69 10.12 7.54 -10.60
C LEU A 69 10.81 6.16 -10.57
N GLY A 70 10.06 5.07 -10.79
CA GLY A 70 10.60 3.71 -10.96
C GLY A 70 11.57 3.57 -12.12
N ASP A 71 11.37 4.34 -13.19
CA ASP A 71 12.22 4.33 -14.36
C ASP A 71 13.45 5.21 -14.20
N MET A 72 13.35 6.28 -13.39
CA MET A 72 14.43 7.25 -13.16
C MET A 72 15.40 6.85 -12.03
N PHE A 73 14.94 6.09 -11.02
CA PHE A 73 15.69 5.79 -9.81
C PHE A 73 16.02 4.29 -9.65
N GLU A 74 16.96 3.99 -8.75
CA GLU A 74 17.31 2.62 -8.38
C GLU A 74 16.09 1.88 -7.78
N ARG A 75 15.60 0.86 -8.51
CA ARG A 75 14.40 0.08 -8.18
C ARG A 75 14.39 -0.41 -6.72
N ARG A 76 15.53 -0.92 -6.23
CA ARG A 76 15.64 -1.42 -4.84
C ARG A 76 15.37 -0.32 -3.81
N ARG A 77 15.97 0.86 -3.99
CA ARG A 77 15.80 1.97 -3.06
C ARG A 77 14.37 2.47 -3.07
N LEU A 78 13.77 2.58 -4.26
CA LEU A 78 12.39 3.01 -4.41
C LEU A 78 11.41 2.05 -3.71
N ILE A 79 11.53 0.73 -3.95
CA ILE A 79 10.68 -0.30 -3.32
C ILE A 79 10.76 -0.22 -1.81
N VAL A 80 11.98 -0.14 -1.24
CA VAL A 80 12.16 -0.08 0.21
C VAL A 80 11.57 1.21 0.79
N SER A 81 11.83 2.36 0.17
CA SER A 81 11.28 3.65 0.61
C SER A 81 9.74 3.66 0.55
N MET A 82 9.15 3.16 -0.52
CA MET A 82 7.68 3.04 -0.66
C MET A 82 7.09 2.10 0.39
N THR A 83 7.76 0.98 0.67
CA THR A 83 7.31 0.03 1.70
C THR A 83 7.34 0.66 3.09
N LEU A 84 8.40 1.43 3.41
CA LEU A 84 8.50 2.15 4.68
C LEU A 84 7.43 3.25 4.82
N LEU A 85 7.18 4.00 3.74
CA LEU A 85 6.11 5.02 3.72
C LEU A 85 4.73 4.36 3.91
N ALA A 86 4.46 3.25 3.23
CA ALA A 86 3.22 2.50 3.39
C ALA A 86 3.04 1.97 4.82
N ALA A 87 4.11 1.43 5.43
CA ALA A 87 4.08 1.00 6.82
C ALA A 87 3.79 2.18 7.78
N GLY A 88 4.40 3.34 7.54
CA GLY A 88 4.11 4.57 8.29
C GLY A 88 2.64 5.01 8.16
N GLY A 89 2.10 4.99 6.94
CA GLY A 89 0.68 5.27 6.69
C GLY A 89 -0.24 4.30 7.44
N MET A 90 0.06 3.00 7.42
CA MET A 90 -0.71 2.00 8.17
C MET A 90 -0.67 2.24 9.68
N LEU A 91 0.47 2.66 10.23
CA LEU A 91 0.56 3.02 11.65
C LEU A 91 -0.30 4.24 11.98
N ILE A 92 -0.35 5.25 11.10
CA ILE A 92 -1.24 6.42 11.25
C ILE A 92 -2.70 5.95 11.24
N THR A 93 -3.10 5.15 10.26
CA THR A 93 -4.44 4.56 10.17
C THR A 93 -4.80 3.75 11.42
N ALA A 94 -3.87 2.93 11.92
CA ALA A 94 -4.07 2.13 13.13
C ALA A 94 -4.24 2.99 14.39
N SER A 95 -3.62 4.18 14.44
CA SER A 95 -3.75 5.13 15.54
C SER A 95 -4.89 6.15 15.36
N SER A 96 -5.65 6.06 14.27
CA SER A 96 -6.65 7.07 13.91
C SER A 96 -7.82 7.10 14.90
N GLN A 97 -8.17 8.30 15.36
CA GLN A 97 -9.34 8.56 16.21
C GLN A 97 -10.47 9.23 15.43
N SER A 98 -10.24 9.57 14.17
CA SER A 98 -11.19 10.25 13.30
C SER A 98 -11.05 9.75 11.85
N LEU A 99 -12.14 9.85 11.09
CA LEU A 99 -12.17 9.47 9.68
C LEU A 99 -11.13 10.24 8.84
N ALA A 100 -10.93 11.52 9.14
CA ALA A 100 -10.00 12.37 8.40
C ALA A 100 -8.53 12.03 8.65
N MET A 101 -8.19 11.41 9.78
CA MET A 101 -6.84 10.90 10.04
C MET A 101 -6.64 9.51 9.44
N MET A 102 -7.72 8.76 9.25
CA MET A 102 -7.70 7.41 8.71
C MET A 102 -7.47 7.38 7.19
N ILE A 103 -8.01 8.38 6.48
CA ILE A 103 -7.93 8.59 5.03
C ILE A 103 -6.72 9.47 4.71
#